data_AF-A0A914QVM1-F1
#
_entry.id   AF-A0A914QVM1-F1
#
_cell.length_a   1.000
_cell.length_b   1.000
_cell.length_c   1.000
_cell.angle_alpha   90.00
_cell.angle_beta   90.00
_cell.angle_gamma   90.00
#
_symmetry.space_group_name_H-M   'P 1'
#
loop_
_entity.id
_entity.type
_entity.pdbx_description
1 polymer ?
#
loop_
_entity_poly.entity_id
_entity_poly.type
_entity_poly.pdbx_seq_one_letter_code
_entity_poly.pdbx_strand_id
1 'polypeptide(L)'
;MPQKSLLDTGFSESKRDNVFKVIAGILHLGNIEFEDNVEDSKGGCMILPKSTSSLNYASKLLGVEKSELLNGLITRVMQPAKGGVLGTIIRVPLKPREASNARDALAKSIYNRIFDTVVLSINKSIPFTDSVNYIGVLDIAGFEKNDEFFAINSFEQFCINYCNEKLQQFFNDRILKQEQELYAKEGLNVPKIEYTDNQDCIELFEDKPTGLLDLLDEEARLPTPSSQHFTDCVHRAQKNHFRLSTPRKSRLREHRDMRDDEGFLIRHYAGTVCYQTAQFLDKNNDALHMSLEMLMEMSSNSLVSEIFKPSPEAIKAASKSRPTGNKLAFASVSKKKN
;
A
#
# COMPACT_ATOMS: atom_id res chain seq x y z
N MET A 1 -26.11 14.18 6.22
CA MET A 1 -25.58 13.55 7.45
C MET A 1 -24.06 13.71 7.60
N PRO A 2 -23.19 13.41 6.61
CA PRO A 2 -21.73 13.45 6.82
C PRO A 2 -21.16 14.85 7.07
N GLN A 3 -21.71 15.87 6.41
CA GLN A 3 -21.23 17.26 6.52
C GLN A 3 -21.45 17.86 7.91
N LYS A 4 -22.52 17.46 8.62
CA LYS A 4 -22.81 17.93 9.97
C LYS A 4 -21.83 17.32 10.98
N SER A 5 -21.62 16.01 10.89
CA SER A 5 -20.67 15.29 11.75
C SER A 5 -19.23 15.78 11.60
N LEU A 6 -18.79 16.17 10.40
CA LEU A 6 -17.45 16.76 10.20
C LEU A 6 -17.29 18.08 10.97
N LEU A 7 -18.30 18.95 10.94
CA LEU A 7 -18.28 20.21 11.70
C LEU A 7 -18.25 19.93 13.21
N ASP A 8 -19.01 18.94 13.66
CA ASP A 8 -19.05 18.52 15.07
C ASP A 8 -17.70 17.95 15.54
N THR A 9 -16.89 17.36 14.64
CA THR A 9 -15.52 16.87 14.92
C THR A 9 -14.42 17.93 14.83
N GLY A 10 -14.78 19.22 14.89
CA GLY A 10 -13.81 20.32 14.93
C GLY A 10 -13.22 20.72 13.57
N PHE A 11 -13.79 20.26 12.44
CA PHE A 11 -13.44 20.83 11.13
C PHE A 11 -14.08 22.20 10.96
N SER A 12 -13.26 23.21 10.65
CA SER A 12 -13.80 24.48 10.15
C SER A 12 -14.41 24.29 8.76
N GLU A 13 -15.39 25.12 8.40
CA GLU A 13 -16.01 25.08 7.07
C GLU A 13 -14.98 25.24 5.95
N SER A 14 -14.01 26.14 6.14
CA SER A 14 -12.89 26.34 5.22
C SER A 14 -12.04 25.07 5.04
N LYS A 15 -11.75 24.34 6.13
CA LYS A 15 -10.99 23.08 6.08
C LYS A 15 -11.80 21.99 5.36
N ARG A 16 -13.09 21.86 5.65
CA ARG A 16 -13.99 20.92 4.97
C ARG A 16 -14.04 21.18 3.46
N ASP A 17 -14.22 22.42 3.06
CA ASP A 17 -14.31 22.79 1.64
C ASP A 17 -12.97 22.54 0.93
N ASN A 18 -11.84 22.75 1.61
CA ASN A 18 -10.53 22.38 1.08
C ASN A 18 -10.38 20.86 0.94
N VAL A 19 -10.86 20.05 1.89
CA VAL A 19 -10.87 18.58 1.74
C VAL A 19 -11.66 18.18 0.48
N PHE A 20 -12.86 18.72 0.28
CA PHE A 20 -13.65 18.42 -0.92
C PHE A 20 -12.98 18.87 -2.21
N LYS A 21 -12.32 20.03 -2.22
CA LYS A 21 -11.53 20.49 -3.38
C LYS A 21 -10.39 19.51 -3.69
N VAL A 22 -9.65 19.06 -2.68
CA VAL A 22 -8.53 18.14 -2.90
C VAL A 22 -9.04 16.77 -3.36
N ILE A 23 -10.13 16.24 -2.79
CA ILE A 23 -10.76 15.01 -3.26
C ILE A 23 -11.21 15.13 -4.72
N ALA A 24 -11.86 16.24 -5.09
CA ALA A 24 -12.21 16.50 -6.49
C ALA A 24 -10.95 16.56 -7.38
N GLY A 25 -9.85 17.13 -6.87
CA GLY A 25 -8.54 17.12 -7.53
C GLY A 25 -8.03 15.70 -7.80
N ILE A 26 -8.16 14.78 -6.84
CA ILE A 26 -7.80 13.36 -6.99
C ILE A 26 -8.68 12.69 -8.05
N LEU A 27 -9.99 12.95 -8.08
CA LEU A 27 -10.89 12.39 -9.09
C LEU A 27 -10.50 12.85 -10.51
N HIS A 28 -10.19 14.14 -10.69
CA HIS A 28 -9.69 14.65 -11.96
C HIS A 28 -8.31 14.07 -12.30
N LEU A 29 -7.43 13.89 -11.33
CA LEU A 29 -6.13 13.25 -11.51
C LEU A 29 -6.29 11.82 -12.04
N GLY A 30 -7.23 11.03 -11.50
CA GLY A 30 -7.52 9.67 -11.94
C GLY A 30 -8.03 9.55 -13.39
N ASN A 31 -8.66 10.61 -13.91
CA ASN A 31 -9.13 10.66 -15.30
C ASN A 31 -8.02 10.97 -16.33
N ILE A 32 -6.77 11.18 -15.89
CA ILE A 32 -5.64 11.45 -16.79
C ILE A 32 -5.11 10.13 -17.34
N GLU A 33 -5.24 9.96 -18.66
CA GLU A 33 -4.68 8.83 -19.40
C GLU A 33 -3.42 9.23 -20.18
N PHE A 34 -2.52 8.26 -20.39
CA PHE A 34 -1.23 8.42 -21.06
C PHE A 34 -1.12 7.48 -22.28
N GLU A 35 -0.41 7.94 -23.32
CA GLU A 35 -0.07 7.17 -24.53
C GLU A 35 1.41 7.31 -24.86
N ASP A 36 1.93 6.41 -25.70
CA ASP A 36 3.33 6.48 -26.15
C ASP A 36 3.56 7.75 -26.98
N ASN A 37 4.65 8.45 -26.69
CA ASN A 37 5.04 9.61 -27.48
C ASN A 37 5.87 9.15 -28.69
N VAL A 38 5.17 8.94 -29.82
CA VAL A 38 5.78 8.44 -31.07
C VAL A 38 6.63 9.52 -31.77
N GLU A 39 6.44 10.80 -31.43
CA GLU A 39 7.12 11.93 -32.08
C GLU A 39 8.45 12.31 -31.43
N ASP A 40 8.69 11.94 -30.16
CA ASP A 40 9.93 12.26 -29.45
C ASP A 40 11.00 11.18 -29.66
N SER A 41 12.15 11.58 -30.21
CA SER A 41 13.31 10.70 -30.43
C SER A 41 13.88 10.12 -29.13
N LYS A 42 13.56 10.70 -27.97
CA LYS A 42 13.96 10.20 -26.64
C LYS A 42 13.00 9.14 -26.08
N GLY A 43 11.86 8.92 -26.74
CA GLY A 43 10.78 8.07 -26.24
C GLY A 43 10.11 8.62 -24.98
N GLY A 44 9.14 7.89 -24.44
CA GLY A 44 8.38 8.26 -23.25
C GLY A 44 6.89 8.27 -23.52
N CYS A 45 6.14 8.98 -22.67
CA CYS A 45 4.70 9.11 -22.79
C CYS A 45 4.25 10.57 -22.87
N MET A 46 3.06 10.76 -23.42
CA MET A 46 2.32 12.00 -23.41
C MET A 46 0.90 11.76 -22.88
N ILE A 47 0.22 12.82 -22.42
CA ILE A 47 -1.18 12.71 -22.04
C ILE A 47 -2.08 12.66 -23.27
N LEU A 48 -3.17 11.90 -23.22
CA LEU A 48 -4.15 11.92 -24.30
C LEU A 48 -4.81 13.31 -24.39
N PRO A 49 -5.20 13.78 -25.60
CA PRO A 49 -5.86 15.08 -25.78
C PRO A 49 -7.09 15.27 -24.88
N LYS A 50 -7.89 14.20 -24.70
CA LYS A 50 -9.08 14.20 -23.81
C LYS A 50 -8.75 14.45 -22.33
N SER A 51 -7.54 14.11 -21.90
CA SER A 51 -7.05 14.28 -20.52
C SER A 51 -6.65 15.71 -20.19
N THR A 52 -6.51 16.60 -21.19
CA THR A 52 -6.06 17.99 -21.00
C THR A 52 -6.94 18.79 -20.05
N SER A 53 -8.26 18.60 -20.14
CA SER A 53 -9.23 19.24 -19.25
C SER A 53 -9.07 18.74 -17.81
N SER A 54 -8.96 17.41 -17.63
CA SER A 54 -8.76 16.77 -16.34
C SER A 54 -7.47 17.24 -15.66
N LEU A 55 -6.36 17.34 -16.42
CA LEU A 55 -5.10 17.89 -15.93
C LEU A 55 -5.26 19.32 -15.43
N ASN A 56 -5.99 20.17 -16.16
CA ASN A 56 -6.21 21.57 -15.79
C ASN A 56 -7.04 21.72 -14.51
N TYR A 57 -8.10 20.92 -14.36
CA TYR A 57 -8.88 20.90 -13.13
C TYR A 57 -8.07 20.35 -11.96
N ALA A 58 -7.32 19.25 -12.15
CA ALA A 58 -6.47 18.68 -11.13
C ALA A 58 -5.41 19.68 -10.65
N SER A 59 -4.69 20.34 -11.56
CA SER A 59 -3.65 21.32 -11.19
C SER A 59 -4.23 22.50 -10.42
N LYS A 60 -5.40 23.02 -10.85
CA LYS A 60 -6.07 24.13 -10.17
C LYS A 60 -6.57 23.76 -8.77
N LEU A 61 -7.16 22.58 -8.60
CA LEU A 61 -7.70 22.12 -7.32
C LEU A 61 -6.60 21.74 -6.32
N LEU A 62 -5.54 21.10 -6.81
CA LEU A 62 -4.37 20.75 -6.01
C LEU A 62 -3.44 21.94 -5.76
N GLY A 63 -3.64 23.08 -6.44
CA GLY A 63 -2.88 24.31 -6.22
C GLY A 63 -1.47 24.30 -6.81
N VAL A 64 -1.23 23.55 -7.88
CA VAL A 64 0.08 23.39 -8.53
C VAL A 64 0.05 23.90 -9.98
N GLU A 65 1.22 24.23 -10.53
CA GLU A 65 1.30 24.64 -11.93
C GLU A 65 1.01 23.46 -12.86
N LYS A 66 0.20 23.69 -13.90
CA LYS A 66 -0.17 22.67 -14.89
C LYS A 66 1.05 22.04 -15.58
N SER A 67 2.03 22.86 -15.95
CA SER A 67 3.24 22.42 -16.67
C SER A 67 4.12 21.53 -15.78
N GLU A 68 4.33 21.92 -14.52
CA GLU A 68 5.10 21.16 -13.54
C GLU A 68 4.39 19.86 -13.13
N LEU A 69 3.06 19.88 -12.98
CA LEU A 69 2.30 18.65 -12.73
C LEU A 69 2.43 17.68 -13.90
N LEU A 70 2.29 18.16 -15.14
CA LEU A 70 2.48 17.32 -16.33
C LEU A 70 3.89 16.74 -16.37
N ASN A 71 4.92 17.59 -16.20
CA ASN A 71 6.32 17.18 -16.20
C ASN A 71 6.61 16.15 -15.09
N GLY A 72 6.05 16.32 -13.91
CA GLY A 72 6.21 15.38 -12.79
C GLY A 72 5.53 14.04 -13.02
N LEU A 73 4.45 13.99 -13.80
CA LEU A 73 3.73 12.76 -14.13
C LEU A 73 4.41 11.95 -15.25
N ILE A 74 5.03 12.62 -16.22
CA ILE A 74 5.65 11.97 -17.40
C ILE A 74 7.17 11.83 -17.30
N THR A 75 7.81 12.46 -16.32
CA THR A 75 9.26 12.36 -16.12
C THR A 75 9.62 12.03 -14.68
N ARG A 76 10.66 11.21 -14.51
CA ARG A 76 11.32 10.99 -13.23
C ARG A 76 12.59 11.82 -13.15
N VAL A 77 12.71 12.60 -12.08
CA VAL A 77 13.94 13.34 -11.77
C VAL A 77 14.93 12.41 -11.05
N MET A 78 16.15 12.29 -11.56
CA MET A 78 17.22 11.49 -10.96
C MET A 78 18.51 12.32 -10.83
N GLN A 79 19.23 12.09 -9.73
CA GLN A 79 20.59 12.60 -9.55
C GLN A 79 21.57 11.41 -9.59
N PRO A 80 22.46 11.32 -10.58
CA PRO A 80 23.41 10.22 -10.67
C PRO A 80 24.40 10.25 -9.49
N ALA A 81 24.56 9.12 -8.79
CA ALA A 81 25.47 9.00 -7.65
C ALA A 81 26.95 9.30 -7.98
N LYS A 82 27.34 9.23 -9.26
CA LYS A 82 28.72 9.43 -9.72
C LYS A 82 29.18 10.91 -9.77
N GLY A 83 28.29 11.88 -9.49
CA GLY A 83 28.62 13.32 -9.54
C GLY A 83 28.77 14.03 -8.20
N GLY A 84 28.52 13.35 -7.07
CA GLY A 84 28.41 14.02 -5.77
C GLY A 84 27.37 15.16 -5.79
N VAL A 85 27.56 16.19 -4.96
CA VAL A 85 26.70 17.39 -4.87
C VAL A 85 26.63 18.18 -6.21
N LEU A 86 27.57 17.93 -7.13
CA LEU A 86 27.68 18.58 -8.44
C LEU A 86 27.06 17.77 -9.59
N GLY A 87 26.45 16.61 -9.31
CA GLY A 87 25.76 15.83 -10.35
C GLY A 87 24.55 16.60 -10.89
N THR A 88 24.52 16.82 -12.21
CA THR A 88 23.40 17.48 -12.89
C THR A 88 22.12 16.68 -12.69
N ILE A 89 21.02 17.40 -12.46
CA ILE A 89 19.69 16.82 -12.33
C ILE A 89 19.26 16.35 -13.73
N ILE A 90 19.00 15.05 -13.89
CA ILE A 90 18.55 14.46 -15.16
C ILE A 90 17.06 14.16 -15.07
N ARG A 91 16.30 14.56 -16.10
CA ARG A 91 14.89 14.17 -16.29
C ARG A 91 14.85 12.97 -17.22
N VAL A 92 14.32 11.85 -16.73
CA VAL A 92 14.17 10.61 -17.49
C VAL A 92 12.68 10.47 -17.88
N PRO A 93 12.34 10.43 -19.17
CA PRO A 93 10.97 10.17 -19.62
C PRO A 93 10.46 8.81 -19.13
N LEU A 94 9.21 8.76 -18.69
CA LEU A 94 8.53 7.56 -18.23
C LEU A 94 7.74 6.91 -19.37
N LYS A 95 7.60 5.60 -19.34
CA LYS A 95 6.67 4.87 -20.22
C LYS A 95 5.21 5.08 -19.75
N PRO A 96 4.19 4.87 -20.61
CA PRO A 96 2.79 5.10 -20.23
C PRO A 96 2.37 4.38 -18.94
N ARG A 97 2.77 3.10 -18.77
CA ARG A 97 2.48 2.33 -17.56
C ARG A 97 3.17 2.91 -16.31
N GLU A 98 4.40 3.39 -16.43
CA GLU A 98 5.13 4.00 -15.31
C GLU A 98 4.49 5.35 -14.92
N ALA A 99 4.03 6.13 -15.90
CA ALA A 99 3.30 7.38 -15.65
C ALA A 99 1.93 7.12 -15.00
N SER A 100 1.20 6.08 -15.41
CA SER A 100 -0.02 5.63 -14.71
C SER A 100 0.26 5.25 -13.26
N ASN A 101 1.33 4.49 -13.01
CA ASN A 101 1.73 4.13 -11.64
C ASN A 101 2.11 5.37 -10.82
N ALA A 102 2.82 6.34 -11.41
CA ALA A 102 3.17 7.59 -10.74
C ALA A 102 1.95 8.44 -10.39
N ARG A 103 0.97 8.54 -11.32
CA ARG A 103 -0.34 9.18 -11.09
C ARG A 103 -1.08 8.52 -9.94
N ASP A 104 -1.15 7.19 -9.93
CA ASP A 104 -1.87 6.43 -8.91
C ASP A 104 -1.18 6.50 -7.55
N ALA A 105 0.15 6.44 -7.51
CA ALA A 105 0.93 6.65 -6.29
C ALA A 105 0.71 8.05 -5.71
N LEU A 106 0.63 9.09 -6.56
CA LEU A 106 0.31 10.45 -6.13
C LEU A 106 -1.11 10.53 -5.54
N ALA A 107 -2.09 9.96 -6.23
CA ALA A 107 -3.48 9.91 -5.76
C ALA A 107 -3.59 9.20 -4.40
N LYS A 108 -2.98 8.02 -4.26
CA LYS A 108 -2.92 7.25 -3.01
C LYS A 108 -2.26 8.05 -1.89
N SER A 109 -1.14 8.72 -2.16
CA SER A 109 -0.40 9.52 -1.18
C SER A 109 -1.22 10.72 -0.67
N ILE A 110 -1.86 11.47 -1.58
CA ILE A 110 -2.72 12.59 -1.21
C ILE A 110 -3.89 12.08 -0.36
N TYR A 111 -4.58 11.02 -0.79
CA TYR A 111 -5.71 10.46 -0.06
C TYR A 111 -5.32 9.97 1.35
N ASN A 112 -4.21 9.23 1.46
CA ASN A 112 -3.72 8.74 2.75
C ASN A 112 -3.44 9.89 3.72
N ARG A 113 -2.75 10.94 3.26
CA ARG A 113 -2.42 12.10 4.09
C ARG A 113 -3.65 12.92 4.49
N ILE A 114 -4.68 12.98 3.63
CA ILE A 114 -5.98 13.57 4.00
C ILE A 114 -6.65 12.74 5.10
N PHE A 115 -6.65 11.42 4.96
CA PHE A 115 -7.22 10.52 5.96
C PHE A 115 -6.54 10.71 7.32
N ASP A 116 -5.19 10.73 7.35
CA ASP A 116 -4.42 11.02 8.56
C ASP A 116 -4.81 12.38 9.17
N THR A 117 -5.03 13.39 8.32
CA THR A 117 -5.47 14.73 8.77
C THR A 117 -6.86 14.69 9.41
N VAL A 118 -7.77 13.84 8.92
CA VAL A 118 -9.09 13.63 9.51
C VAL A 118 -8.95 12.97 10.88
N VAL A 119 -8.19 11.88 10.98
CA VAL A 119 -7.94 11.18 12.26
C VAL A 119 -7.29 12.12 13.28
N LEU A 120 -6.28 12.90 12.87
CA LEU A 120 -5.64 13.89 13.74
C LEU A 120 -6.59 14.97 14.22
N SER A 121 -7.54 15.40 13.38
CA SER A 121 -8.54 16.41 13.76
C SER A 121 -9.56 15.85 14.76
N ILE A 122 -9.96 14.58 14.60
CA ILE A 122 -10.80 13.86 15.57
C ILE A 122 -10.06 13.74 16.92
N ASN A 123 -8.79 13.31 16.90
CA ASN A 123 -7.98 13.17 18.12
C ASN A 123 -7.80 14.53 18.84
N LYS A 124 -7.61 15.63 18.10
CA LYS A 124 -7.54 16.99 18.68
C LYS A 124 -8.85 17.42 19.33
N SER A 125 -9.99 16.90 18.88
CA SER A 125 -11.30 17.18 19.46
C SER A 125 -11.58 16.38 20.73
N ILE A 126 -10.74 15.37 21.02
CA ILE A 126 -10.79 14.55 22.23
C ILE A 126 -9.41 14.61 22.93
N PRO A 127 -8.99 15.79 23.40
CA PRO A 127 -7.66 15.96 23.98
C PRO A 127 -7.54 15.18 25.29
N PHE A 128 -6.40 14.53 25.49
CA PHE A 128 -5.99 13.95 26.77
C PHE A 128 -4.59 14.48 27.12
N THR A 129 -4.24 14.50 28.41
CA THR A 129 -2.94 14.98 28.88
C THR A 129 -1.92 13.84 28.90
N ASP A 130 -1.97 13.03 29.94
CA ASP A 130 -1.11 11.87 30.14
C ASP A 130 -1.96 10.74 30.73
N SER A 131 -1.74 9.52 30.23
CA SER A 131 -2.32 8.33 30.82
C SER A 131 -1.23 7.26 31.02
N VAL A 132 -1.26 6.61 32.18
CA VAL A 132 -0.37 5.50 32.49
C VAL A 132 -0.88 4.19 31.85
N ASN A 133 -2.20 4.05 31.74
CA ASN A 133 -2.86 2.85 31.23
C ASN A 133 -3.93 3.23 30.21
N TYR A 134 -4.23 2.33 29.27
CA TYR A 134 -5.35 2.51 28.34
C TYR A 134 -6.08 1.19 28.14
N ILE A 135 -7.38 1.28 27.86
CA ILE A 135 -8.19 0.15 27.40
C ILE A 135 -8.49 0.44 25.94
N GLY A 136 -7.88 -0.35 25.05
CA GLY A 136 -8.08 -0.24 23.60
C GLY A 136 -9.17 -1.19 23.13
N VAL A 137 -9.99 -0.73 22.18
CA VAL A 137 -10.90 -1.59 21.42
C VAL A 137 -10.35 -1.67 20.00
N LEU A 138 -10.03 -2.88 19.55
CA LEU A 138 -9.55 -3.14 18.19
C LEU A 138 -10.73 -3.66 17.36
N ASP A 139 -11.09 -2.93 16.32
CA ASP A 139 -12.07 -3.34 15.31
C ASP A 139 -11.39 -3.39 13.95
N ILE A 140 -11.41 -4.55 13.30
CA ILE A 140 -10.75 -4.81 12.03
C ILE A 140 -11.61 -5.74 11.18
N ALA A 141 -11.42 -5.68 9.85
CA ALA A 141 -12.09 -6.60 8.94
C ALA A 141 -11.72 -8.06 9.26
N GLY A 142 -12.75 -8.88 9.51
CA GLY A 142 -12.58 -10.30 9.79
C GLY A 142 -12.10 -11.09 8.57
N PHE A 143 -11.96 -12.40 8.75
CA PHE A 143 -11.57 -13.29 7.66
C PHE A 143 -12.70 -13.35 6.61
N GLU A 144 -12.49 -12.73 5.45
CA GLU A 144 -13.45 -12.82 4.34
C GLU A 144 -13.17 -14.12 3.58
N LYS A 145 -14.02 -15.13 3.82
CA LYS A 145 -13.92 -16.44 3.19
C LYS A 145 -15.03 -16.56 2.16
N ASN A 146 -14.68 -16.52 0.87
CA ASN A 146 -15.52 -16.96 -0.26
C ASN A 146 -17.04 -16.80 -0.01
N ASP A 147 -17.46 -15.63 0.49
CA ASP A 147 -18.87 -15.30 0.50
C ASP A 147 -19.29 -15.23 -0.97
N GLU A 148 -20.54 -15.58 -1.25
CA GLU A 148 -21.14 -15.89 -2.56
C GLU A 148 -20.90 -14.86 -3.70
N PHE A 149 -20.17 -13.77 -3.42
CA PHE A 149 -19.81 -12.68 -4.32
C PHE A 149 -18.35 -12.71 -4.84
N PHE A 150 -17.38 -13.37 -4.18
CA PHE A 150 -15.96 -13.36 -4.63
C PHE A 150 -15.33 -14.75 -4.63
N ALA A 151 -15.44 -15.44 -5.76
CA ALA A 151 -14.76 -16.73 -5.97
C ALA A 151 -13.23 -16.58 -6.10
N ILE A 152 -12.74 -15.43 -6.59
CA ILE A 152 -11.31 -15.21 -6.83
C ILE A 152 -10.88 -13.97 -6.06
N ASN A 153 -9.89 -14.12 -5.17
CA ASN A 153 -9.44 -13.06 -4.28
C ASN A 153 -8.24 -12.29 -4.87
N SER A 154 -8.19 -10.98 -4.63
CA SER A 154 -7.11 -10.10 -5.08
C SER A 154 -6.09 -9.80 -3.98
N PHE A 155 -5.16 -8.87 -4.25
CA PHE A 155 -4.08 -8.48 -3.34
C PHE A 155 -4.58 -7.90 -2.01
N GLU A 156 -5.68 -7.16 -2.01
CA GLU A 156 -6.27 -6.58 -0.80
C GLU A 156 -6.68 -7.68 0.18
N GLN A 157 -7.36 -8.71 -0.31
CA GLN A 157 -7.76 -9.85 0.53
C GLN A 157 -6.56 -10.67 0.99
N PHE A 158 -5.53 -10.78 0.15
CA PHE A 158 -4.26 -11.39 0.55
C PHE A 158 -3.65 -10.67 1.77
N CYS A 159 -3.67 -9.33 1.79
CA CYS A 159 -3.22 -8.54 2.94
C CYS A 159 -4.13 -8.69 4.17
N ILE A 160 -5.46 -8.68 3.98
CA ILE A 160 -6.44 -8.85 5.06
C ILE A 160 -6.27 -10.22 5.73
N ASN A 161 -6.17 -11.28 4.94
CA ASN A 161 -6.03 -12.64 5.46
C ASN A 161 -4.69 -12.86 6.16
N TYR A 162 -3.61 -12.26 5.67
CA TYR A 162 -2.32 -12.24 6.35
C TYR A 162 -2.37 -11.50 7.71
N CYS A 163 -3.04 -10.35 7.77
CA CYS A 163 -3.26 -9.63 9.02
C CYS A 163 -4.06 -10.47 10.02
N ASN A 164 -5.12 -11.13 9.56
CA ASN A 164 -5.90 -12.06 10.38
C ASN A 164 -5.08 -13.27 10.85
N GLU A 165 -4.14 -13.79 10.05
CA GLU A 165 -3.22 -14.85 10.45
C GLU A 165 -2.33 -14.41 11.62
N LYS A 166 -1.80 -13.18 11.57
CA LYS A 166 -1.02 -12.57 12.66
C LYS A 166 -1.85 -12.38 13.94
N LEU A 167 -3.10 -11.92 13.80
CA LEU A 167 -3.99 -11.77 14.95
C LEU A 167 -4.39 -13.11 15.55
N GLN A 168 -4.59 -14.14 14.72
CA GLN A 168 -4.86 -15.49 15.20
C GLN A 168 -3.66 -16.06 15.96
N GLN A 169 -2.43 -15.83 15.48
CA GLN A 169 -1.24 -16.21 16.24
C GLN A 169 -1.19 -15.50 17.59
N PHE A 170 -1.39 -14.18 17.61
CA PHE A 170 -1.40 -13.41 18.84
C PHE A 170 -2.47 -13.91 19.82
N PHE A 171 -3.67 -14.27 19.33
CA PHE A 171 -4.72 -14.85 20.14
C PHE A 171 -4.32 -16.22 20.73
N ASN A 172 -3.75 -17.11 19.92
CA ASN A 172 -3.29 -18.42 20.38
C ASN A 172 -2.19 -18.28 21.45
N ASP A 173 -1.24 -17.38 21.24
CA ASP A 173 -0.13 -17.16 22.17
C ASP A 173 -0.56 -16.45 23.46
N ARG A 174 -1.40 -15.42 23.36
CA ARG A 174 -1.76 -14.58 24.52
C ARG A 174 -2.89 -15.18 25.34
N ILE A 175 -3.91 -15.72 24.70
CA ILE A 175 -5.10 -16.24 25.40
C ILE A 175 -4.84 -17.69 25.78
N LEU A 176 -4.69 -18.59 24.80
CA LEU A 176 -4.67 -20.02 25.09
C LEU A 176 -3.45 -20.46 25.88
N LYS A 177 -2.24 -20.02 25.50
CA LYS A 177 -1.02 -20.45 26.18
C LYS A 177 -0.91 -19.86 27.59
N GLN A 178 -1.15 -18.57 27.75
CA GLN A 178 -0.97 -17.93 29.06
C GLN A 178 -2.10 -18.23 30.04
N GLU A 179 -3.33 -18.42 29.57
CA GLU A 179 -4.41 -18.91 30.44
C GLU A 179 -4.12 -20.32 30.95
N GLN A 180 -3.62 -21.21 30.10
CA GLN A 180 -3.23 -22.56 30.53
C GLN A 180 -2.06 -22.53 31.54
N GLU A 181 -1.08 -21.65 31.33
CA GLU A 181 0.02 -21.44 32.29
C GLU A 181 -0.50 -20.89 33.63
N LEU A 182 -1.51 -20.01 33.60
CA LEU A 182 -2.16 -19.49 34.80
C LEU A 182 -2.94 -20.59 35.54
N TYR A 183 -3.72 -21.41 34.84
CA TYR A 183 -4.44 -22.54 35.44
C TYR A 183 -3.49 -23.54 36.10
N ALA A 184 -2.37 -23.86 35.45
CA ALA A 184 -1.35 -24.71 36.03
C ALA A 184 -0.72 -24.09 37.28
N LYS A 185 -0.47 -22.77 37.27
CA LYS A 185 0.07 -22.03 38.42
C LYS A 185 -0.91 -21.97 39.60
N GLU A 186 -2.21 -21.89 39.34
CA GLU A 186 -3.25 -21.91 40.35
C GLU A 186 -3.60 -23.33 40.84
N GLY A 187 -3.00 -24.37 40.25
CA GLY A 187 -3.24 -25.76 40.63
C GLY A 187 -4.62 -26.28 40.17
N LEU A 188 -5.24 -25.61 39.20
CA LEU A 188 -6.50 -26.05 38.62
C LEU A 188 -6.23 -27.24 37.69
N ASN A 189 -6.88 -28.37 37.95
CA ASN A 189 -6.69 -29.61 37.19
C ASN A 189 -7.50 -29.59 35.88
N VAL A 190 -7.28 -28.58 35.04
CA VAL A 190 -7.97 -28.37 33.77
C VAL A 190 -7.25 -29.17 32.67
N PRO A 191 -7.97 -29.92 31.81
CA PRO A 191 -7.36 -30.62 30.69
C PRO A 191 -6.68 -29.64 29.73
N LYS A 192 -5.48 -29.98 29.27
CA LYS A 192 -4.73 -29.19 28.30
C LYS A 192 -5.51 -29.10 26.99
N ILE A 193 -5.77 -27.88 26.52
CA ILE A 193 -6.43 -27.66 25.23
C ILE A 193 -5.35 -27.69 24.16
N GLU A 194 -5.42 -28.69 23.28
CA GLU A 194 -4.61 -28.71 22.06
C GLU A 194 -5.14 -27.68 21.06
N TYR A 195 -4.25 -26.84 20.54
CA TYR A 195 -4.57 -25.88 19.49
C TYR A 195 -3.62 -26.07 18.31
N THR A 196 -4.07 -25.69 17.13
CA THR A 196 -3.25 -25.73 15.91
C THR A 196 -2.48 -24.42 15.80
N ASP A 197 -1.16 -24.52 15.84
CA ASP A 197 -0.27 -23.40 15.54
C ASP A 197 -0.38 -23.03 14.05
N ASN A 198 -0.25 -21.74 13.77
CA ASN A 198 -0.29 -21.15 12.44
C ASN A 198 1.01 -20.40 12.08
N GLN A 199 2.05 -20.53 12.90
CA GLN A 199 3.39 -20.00 12.63
C GLN A 199 3.91 -20.42 11.24
N ASP A 200 3.64 -21.65 10.81
CA ASP A 200 4.02 -22.15 9.48
C ASP A 200 3.37 -21.35 8.34
N CYS A 201 2.14 -20.87 8.53
CA CYS A 201 1.46 -20.00 7.57
C CYS A 201 2.11 -18.62 7.57
N ILE A 202 2.44 -18.07 8.74
CA ILE A 202 3.10 -16.76 8.85
C ILE A 202 4.49 -16.78 8.20
N GLU A 203 5.26 -17.84 8.42
CA GLU A 203 6.56 -18.05 7.77
C GLU A 203 6.43 -18.10 6.26
N LEU A 204 5.41 -18.77 5.71
CA LEU A 204 5.14 -18.74 4.27
C LEU A 204 5.01 -17.29 3.74
N PHE A 205 4.41 -16.36 4.49
CA PHE A 205 4.29 -14.95 4.09
C PHE A 205 5.56 -14.13 4.29
N GLU A 206 6.35 -14.39 5.33
CA GLU A 206 7.38 -13.48 5.82
C GLU A 206 8.82 -13.98 5.76
N ASP A 207 9.03 -15.29 5.57
CA ASP A 207 10.36 -15.86 5.69
C ASP A 207 11.32 -15.31 4.62
N LYS A 208 12.59 -15.14 4.96
CA LYS A 208 13.58 -14.55 4.03
C LYS A 208 14.58 -15.61 3.58
N PRO A 209 14.84 -15.75 2.27
CA PRO A 209 14.38 -14.92 1.14
C PRO A 209 13.13 -15.47 0.43
N THR A 210 12.48 -16.51 0.95
CA THR A 210 11.53 -17.33 0.17
C THR A 210 10.05 -17.04 0.42
N GLY A 211 9.75 -16.11 1.32
CA GLY A 211 8.41 -15.72 1.71
C GLY A 211 7.69 -14.94 0.62
N LEU A 212 6.37 -15.08 0.57
CA LEU A 212 5.55 -14.52 -0.51
C LEU A 212 5.73 -13.00 -0.67
N LEU A 213 5.85 -12.27 0.43
CA LEU A 213 6.00 -10.82 0.43
C LEU A 213 7.40 -10.38 -0.02
N ASP A 214 8.44 -11.14 0.31
CA ASP A 214 9.80 -10.86 -0.16
C ASP A 214 9.96 -11.17 -1.65
N LEU A 215 9.40 -12.28 -2.12
CA LEU A 215 9.36 -12.62 -3.56
C LEU A 215 8.61 -11.56 -4.37
N LEU A 216 7.51 -11.01 -3.83
CA LEU A 216 6.75 -9.95 -4.49
C LEU A 216 7.58 -8.66 -4.62
N ASP A 217 8.36 -8.34 -3.59
CA ASP A 217 9.26 -7.19 -3.61
C ASP A 217 10.48 -7.38 -4.51
N GLU A 218 10.99 -8.61 -4.63
CA GLU A 218 12.04 -8.95 -5.59
C GLU A 218 11.54 -8.81 -7.02
N GLU A 219 10.35 -9.32 -7.34
CA GLU A 219 9.75 -9.19 -8.66
C GLU A 219 9.56 -7.72 -9.06
N ALA A 220 9.03 -6.91 -8.14
CA ALA A 220 8.76 -5.50 -8.40
C ALA A 220 10.04 -4.68 -8.66
N ARG A 221 11.22 -5.19 -8.22
CA ARG A 221 12.53 -4.58 -8.47
C ARG A 221 13.16 -4.99 -9.82
N LEU A 222 12.59 -5.98 -10.52
CA LEU A 222 13.12 -6.39 -11.82
C LEU A 222 12.93 -5.30 -12.87
N PRO A 223 13.80 -5.25 -13.92
CA PRO A 223 13.64 -4.31 -15.03
C PRO A 223 12.31 -4.47 -15.77
N THR A 224 11.77 -5.69 -15.79
CA THR A 224 10.49 -6.05 -16.41
C THR A 224 9.68 -6.93 -15.46
N PRO A 225 8.94 -6.34 -14.51
CA PRO A 225 8.13 -7.09 -13.56
C PRO A 225 7.00 -7.85 -14.27
N SER A 226 6.75 -9.10 -13.87
CA SER A 226 5.69 -9.94 -14.42
C SER A 226 4.95 -10.71 -13.32
N SER A 227 3.61 -10.60 -13.30
CA SER A 227 2.78 -11.35 -12.34
C SER A 227 2.87 -12.86 -12.55
N GLN A 228 3.05 -13.32 -13.80
CA GLN A 228 3.24 -14.72 -14.13
C GLN A 228 4.59 -15.23 -13.59
N HIS A 229 5.66 -14.45 -13.81
CA HIS A 229 6.98 -14.80 -13.30
C HIS A 229 7.01 -14.83 -11.76
N PHE A 230 6.32 -13.90 -11.09
CA PHE A 230 6.12 -13.94 -9.64
C PHE A 230 5.43 -15.24 -9.21
N THR A 231 4.33 -15.62 -9.85
CA THR A 231 3.56 -16.83 -9.51
C THR A 231 4.39 -18.10 -9.68
N ASP A 232 5.15 -18.19 -10.76
CA ASP A 232 6.09 -19.30 -11.01
C ASP A 232 7.19 -19.36 -9.95
N CYS A 233 7.74 -18.20 -9.55
CA CYS A 233 8.74 -18.12 -8.48
C CYS A 233 8.18 -18.58 -7.14
N VAL A 234 6.94 -18.20 -6.80
CA VAL A 234 6.24 -18.68 -5.60
C VAL A 234 6.10 -20.20 -5.60
N HIS A 235 5.56 -20.79 -6.68
CA HIS A 235 5.41 -22.25 -6.78
C HIS A 235 6.74 -23.00 -6.79
N ARG A 236 7.81 -22.38 -7.31
CA ARG A 236 9.17 -22.96 -7.31
C ARG A 236 9.82 -22.92 -5.94
N ALA A 237 9.77 -21.77 -5.26
CA ALA A 237 10.40 -21.56 -3.96
C ALA A 237 9.70 -22.36 -2.85
N GLN A 238 8.37 -22.47 -2.91
CA GLN A 238 7.54 -23.06 -1.85
C GLN A 238 6.86 -24.38 -2.29
N LYS A 239 7.46 -25.10 -3.25
CA LYS A 239 6.87 -26.30 -3.91
C LYS A 239 6.36 -27.38 -2.94
N ASN A 240 7.06 -27.58 -1.83
CA ASN A 240 6.76 -28.63 -0.85
C ASN A 240 5.98 -28.12 0.37
N HIS A 241 5.65 -26.82 0.40
CA HIS A 241 4.94 -26.24 1.54
C HIS A 241 3.49 -26.71 1.55
N PHE A 242 3.07 -27.43 2.59
CA PHE A 242 1.75 -28.08 2.63
C PHE A 242 0.57 -27.10 2.61
N ARG A 243 0.82 -25.82 2.97
CA ARG A 243 -0.16 -24.73 2.91
C ARG A 243 -0.34 -24.15 1.50
N LEU A 244 0.60 -24.36 0.58
CA LEU A 244 0.58 -23.80 -0.76
C LEU A 244 0.17 -24.85 -1.79
N SER A 245 -0.65 -24.49 -2.77
CA SER A 245 -1.06 -25.37 -3.86
C SER A 245 -1.42 -24.59 -5.12
N THR A 246 -1.41 -25.27 -6.27
CA THR A 246 -1.86 -24.66 -7.54
C THR A 246 -3.39 -24.59 -7.61
N PRO A 247 -3.97 -23.60 -8.31
CA PRO A 247 -5.42 -23.44 -8.45
C PRO A 247 -6.15 -24.71 -8.94
N ARG A 248 -5.50 -25.50 -9.80
CA ARG A 248 -6.03 -26.78 -10.33
C ARG A 248 -6.31 -27.84 -9.27
N LYS A 249 -5.69 -27.77 -8.09
CA LYS A 249 -5.97 -28.67 -6.95
C LYS A 249 -7.23 -28.28 -6.17
N SER A 250 -7.87 -27.16 -6.51
CA SER A 250 -9.06 -26.72 -5.80
C SER A 250 -10.28 -27.59 -6.09
N ARG A 251 -11.23 -27.62 -5.14
CA ARG A 251 -12.53 -28.29 -5.30
C ARG A 251 -13.51 -27.47 -6.14
N LEU A 252 -13.35 -26.15 -6.19
CA LEU A 252 -14.23 -25.24 -6.93
C LEU A 252 -13.83 -25.18 -8.41
N ARG A 253 -14.82 -25.14 -9.31
CA ARG A 253 -14.59 -25.12 -10.76
C ARG A 253 -13.90 -23.83 -11.21
N GLU A 254 -14.36 -22.68 -10.71
CA GLU A 254 -13.84 -21.36 -11.08
C GLU A 254 -12.34 -21.23 -10.77
N HIS A 255 -11.87 -21.82 -9.67
CA HIS A 255 -10.45 -21.88 -9.36
C HIS A 255 -9.66 -22.77 -10.34
N ARG A 256 -10.27 -23.84 -10.86
CA ARG A 256 -9.61 -24.79 -11.78
C ARG A 256 -9.50 -24.25 -13.20
N ASP A 257 -10.32 -23.27 -13.56
CA ASP A 257 -10.27 -22.59 -14.85
C ASP A 257 -9.07 -21.60 -14.93
N MET A 258 -8.52 -21.19 -13.77
CA MET A 258 -7.30 -20.38 -13.66
C MET A 258 -6.05 -21.20 -13.97
N ARG A 259 -5.11 -20.63 -14.73
CA ARG A 259 -3.82 -21.28 -15.01
C ARG A 259 -2.93 -21.30 -13.78
N ASP A 260 -1.95 -22.22 -13.75
CA ASP A 260 -1.03 -22.36 -12.62
C ASP A 260 -0.14 -21.11 -12.42
N ASP A 261 0.12 -20.34 -13.48
CA ASP A 261 0.90 -19.09 -13.48
C ASP A 261 0.03 -17.83 -13.23
N GLU A 262 -1.27 -17.99 -13.05
CA GLU A 262 -2.21 -16.88 -12.81
C GLU A 262 -2.65 -16.76 -11.34
N GLY A 263 -2.29 -17.74 -10.49
CA GLY A 263 -2.62 -17.71 -9.07
C GLY A 263 -2.12 -18.87 -8.24
N PHE A 264 -2.49 -18.85 -6.96
CA PHE A 264 -2.15 -19.90 -5.99
C PHE A 264 -3.22 -20.04 -4.91
N LEU A 265 -3.25 -21.19 -4.25
CA LEU A 265 -4.09 -21.51 -3.11
C LEU A 265 -3.25 -21.48 -1.83
N ILE A 266 -3.72 -20.77 -0.80
CA ILE A 266 -3.12 -20.80 0.55
C ILE A 266 -4.14 -21.35 1.55
N ARG A 267 -3.70 -22.30 2.39
CA ARG A 267 -4.49 -22.86 3.48
C ARG A 267 -4.30 -22.07 4.78
N HIS A 268 -5.12 -21.06 5.00
CA HIS A 268 -5.19 -20.32 6.25
C HIS A 268 -5.83 -21.13 7.39
N TYR A 269 -5.79 -20.61 8.62
CA TYR A 269 -6.50 -21.22 9.76
C TYR A 269 -8.01 -21.38 9.51
N ALA A 270 -8.64 -20.43 8.80
CA ALA A 270 -10.08 -20.44 8.51
C ALA A 270 -10.47 -21.28 7.26
N GLY A 271 -9.49 -21.67 6.44
CA GLY A 271 -9.72 -22.46 5.22
C GLY A 271 -8.75 -22.16 4.08
N THR A 272 -8.97 -22.83 2.95
CA THR A 272 -8.17 -22.61 1.73
C THR A 272 -8.77 -21.50 0.88
N VAL A 273 -7.95 -20.52 0.53
CA VAL A 273 -8.33 -19.32 -0.24
C VAL A 273 -7.52 -19.29 -1.54
N CYS A 274 -8.17 -18.92 -2.66
CA CYS A 274 -7.53 -18.77 -3.96
C CYS A 274 -7.26 -17.29 -4.27
N TYR A 275 -6.01 -16.98 -4.61
CA TYR A 275 -5.58 -15.63 -4.96
C TYR A 275 -5.14 -15.56 -6.42
N GLN A 276 -5.61 -14.52 -7.13
CA GLN A 276 -5.17 -14.20 -8.49
C GLN A 276 -4.07 -13.15 -8.46
N THR A 277 -2.97 -13.40 -9.15
CA THR A 277 -1.75 -12.59 -9.07
C THR A 277 -1.68 -11.47 -10.11
N ALA A 278 -2.58 -11.44 -11.08
CA ALA A 278 -2.55 -10.52 -12.23
C ALA A 278 -2.30 -9.04 -11.87
N GLN A 279 -2.86 -8.55 -10.76
CA GLN A 279 -2.72 -7.16 -10.31
C GLN A 279 -1.86 -6.99 -9.03
N PHE A 280 -1.21 -8.05 -8.54
CA PHE A 280 -0.45 -7.98 -7.28
C PHE A 280 0.68 -6.95 -7.34
N LEU A 281 1.44 -6.94 -8.43
CA LEU A 281 2.59 -6.03 -8.58
C LEU A 281 2.16 -4.56 -8.65
N ASP A 282 1.13 -4.26 -9.45
CA ASP A 282 0.62 -2.90 -9.61
C ASP A 282 -0.01 -2.40 -8.29
N LYS A 283 -0.66 -3.30 -7.54
CA LYS A 283 -1.27 -2.98 -6.23
C LYS A 283 -0.25 -2.86 -5.10
N ASN A 284 0.88 -3.58 -5.15
CA ASN A 284 1.96 -3.48 -4.16
C ASN A 284 2.88 -2.28 -4.38
N ASN A 285 2.88 -1.67 -5.58
CA ASN A 285 3.75 -0.55 -5.89
C ASN A 285 3.12 0.80 -5.50
N ASP A 286 3.56 1.36 -4.37
CA ASP A 286 3.15 2.67 -3.87
C ASP A 286 4.27 3.73 -3.95
N ALA A 287 5.32 3.49 -4.74
CA ALA A 287 6.49 4.37 -4.75
C ALA A 287 6.21 5.71 -5.44
N LEU A 288 6.03 6.77 -4.64
CA LEU A 288 5.91 8.15 -5.13
C LEU A 288 7.28 8.72 -5.49
N HIS A 289 7.39 9.37 -6.65
CA HIS A 289 8.60 10.09 -7.03
C HIS A 289 8.81 11.34 -6.17
N MET A 290 10.05 11.55 -5.70
CA MET A 290 10.44 12.73 -4.92
C MET A 290 10.08 14.05 -5.61
N SER A 291 10.15 14.12 -6.94
CA SER A 291 9.75 15.31 -7.71
C SER A 291 8.27 15.66 -7.56
N LEU A 292 7.40 14.65 -7.51
CA LEU A 292 5.97 14.85 -7.28
C LEU A 292 5.68 15.21 -5.82
N GLU A 293 6.43 14.63 -4.87
CA GLU A 293 6.30 14.96 -3.45
C GLU A 293 6.67 16.43 -3.19
N MET A 294 7.82 16.89 -3.70
CA MET A 294 8.26 18.29 -3.62
C MET A 294 7.27 19.24 -4.30
N LEU A 295 6.68 18.84 -5.43
CA LEU A 295 5.67 19.66 -6.11
C LEU A 295 4.43 19.87 -5.24
N MET A 296 3.97 18.84 -4.53
CA MET A 296 2.83 18.96 -3.61
C MET A 296 3.19 19.80 -2.36
N GLU A 297 4.41 19.69 -1.85
CA GLU A 297 4.90 20.51 -0.74
C GLU A 297 4.87 22.01 -1.07
N MET A 298 5.23 22.36 -2.32
CA MET A 298 5.22 23.74 -2.84
C MET A 298 3.85 24.22 -3.33
N SER A 299 2.78 23.45 -3.08
CA SER A 299 1.43 23.81 -3.50
C SER A 299 0.96 25.13 -2.88
N SER A 300 0.27 25.93 -3.70
CA SER A 300 -0.46 27.13 -3.24
C SER A 300 -1.74 26.81 -2.46
N ASN A 301 -2.22 25.55 -2.51
CA ASN A 301 -3.31 25.09 -1.67
C ASN A 301 -2.77 24.83 -0.27
N SER A 302 -3.30 25.56 0.72
CA SER A 302 -2.82 25.49 2.11
C SER A 302 -2.96 24.10 2.72
N LEU A 303 -4.01 23.36 2.39
CA LEU A 303 -4.20 21.99 2.87
C LEU A 303 -3.18 21.04 2.23
N VAL A 304 -2.97 21.12 0.91
CA VAL A 304 -2.02 20.23 0.21
C VAL A 304 -0.60 20.47 0.70
N SER A 305 -0.17 21.73 0.80
CA SER A 305 1.15 22.05 1.34
C SER A 305 1.30 21.65 2.81
N GLU A 306 0.26 21.78 3.64
CA GLU A 306 0.28 21.33 5.04
C GLU A 306 0.49 19.81 5.16
N ILE A 307 -0.28 19.00 4.41
CA ILE A 307 -0.24 17.55 4.53
C ILE A 307 1.03 16.92 3.93
N PHE A 308 1.73 17.64 3.05
CA PHE A 308 3.01 17.21 2.46
C PHE A 308 4.25 17.75 3.18
N LYS A 309 4.10 18.65 4.15
CA LYS A 309 5.24 19.09 4.96
C LYS A 309 5.84 17.91 5.73
N PRO A 310 7.18 17.82 5.83
CA PRO A 310 7.82 16.78 6.63
C PRO A 310 7.39 16.89 8.09
N SER A 311 6.98 15.77 8.70
CA SER A 311 6.69 15.78 10.14
C SER A 311 7.97 16.08 10.94
N PRO A 312 7.88 16.72 12.12
CA PRO A 312 9.05 16.95 12.98
C PRO A 312 9.82 15.67 13.33
N GLU A 313 9.14 14.53 13.35
CA GLU A 313 9.71 13.20 13.59
C GLU A 313 10.46 12.67 12.36
N ALA A 314 9.93 12.87 11.15
CA ALA A 314 10.60 12.54 9.90
C ALA A 314 11.89 13.35 9.72
N ILE A 315 11.89 14.63 10.11
CA ILE A 315 13.08 15.49 10.11
C ILE A 315 14.15 14.97 11.09
N LYS A 316 13.74 14.48 12.27
CA LYS A 316 14.64 13.85 13.26
C LYS A 316 15.16 12.48 12.82
N ALA A 317 14.40 11.72 12.03
CA ALA A 317 14.85 10.45 11.46
C ALA A 317 15.82 10.66 10.27
N ALA A 318 15.56 11.68 9.43
CA ALA A 318 16.43 12.07 8.33
C ALA A 318 17.77 12.66 8.81
N SER A 319 17.83 13.31 9.97
CA SER A 319 19.10 13.79 10.54
C SER A 319 19.99 12.68 11.11
N LYS A 320 19.42 11.49 11.40
CA LYS A 320 20.16 10.30 11.87
C LYS A 320 20.62 9.38 10.72
N SER A 321 20.10 9.55 9.52
CA SER A 321 20.47 8.74 8.34
C SER A 321 21.09 9.62 7.27
N ARG A 322 22.37 9.37 6.91
CA ARG A 322 22.95 10.02 5.72
C ARG A 322 22.14 9.56 4.49
N PRO A 323 21.53 10.45 3.70
CA PRO A 323 20.76 10.04 2.54
C PRO A 323 21.74 9.50 1.49
N THR A 324 21.78 8.19 1.34
CA THR A 324 22.55 7.52 0.29
C THR A 324 21.71 7.47 -0.99
N GLY A 325 21.64 8.62 -1.67
CA GLY A 325 21.16 8.76 -3.04
C GLY A 325 19.63 8.78 -3.22
N ASN A 326 19.19 9.52 -4.24
CA ASN A 326 17.80 9.55 -4.76
C ASN A 326 17.43 8.21 -5.43
N LYS A 327 17.52 7.10 -4.70
CA LYS A 327 16.87 5.86 -5.10
C LYS A 327 15.40 5.98 -4.75
N LEU A 328 14.52 5.64 -5.70
CA LEU A 328 13.11 5.39 -5.41
C LEU A 328 13.03 4.43 -4.22
N ALA A 329 12.54 4.92 -3.09
CA ALA A 329 12.21 4.06 -1.98
C ALA A 329 11.00 3.25 -2.44
N PHE A 330 11.22 1.98 -2.80
CA PHE A 330 10.13 1.05 -3.08
C PHE A 330 9.27 0.97 -1.82
N ALA A 331 8.08 1.57 -1.80
CA ALA A 331 7.13 1.41 -0.71
C ALA A 331 6.30 0.18 -1.04
N SER A 332 6.49 -0.89 -0.25
CA SER A 332 5.77 -2.16 -0.38
C SER A 332 5.13 -2.52 0.95
N VAL A 333 4.17 -3.43 0.92
CA VAL A 333 3.53 -3.96 2.14
C VAL A 333 4.57 -4.56 3.10
N SER A 334 5.61 -5.21 2.58
CA SER A 334 6.69 -5.80 3.38
C SER A 334 7.46 -4.80 4.24
N LYS A 335 7.54 -3.52 3.82
CA LYS A 335 8.22 -2.46 4.60
C LYS A 335 7.37 -1.88 5.70
N LYS A 336 6.05 -2.14 5.71
CA LYS A 336 5.12 -1.71 6.78
C LYS A 336 5.05 -2.74 7.93
N LYS A 337 5.84 -3.82 7.87
CA LYS A 337 5.86 -4.91 8.88
C LYS A 337 6.54 -4.55 10.21
N ASN A 338 7.25 -3.41 10.29
CA ASN A 338 8.05 -3.03 11.47
C ASN A 338 7.40 -1.92 12.28
#